data_AF-A0A1A8QPM6-F1
#
_entry.id   AF-A0A1A8QPM6-F1
#
_cell.length_a   1.000
_cell.length_b   1.000
_cell.length_c   1.000
_cell.angle_alpha   90.00
_cell.angle_beta   90.00
_cell.angle_gamma   90.00
#
_symmetry.space_group_name_H-M   'P 1'
#
loop_
_entity.id
_entity.type
_entity.pdbx_description
1 polymer ?
#
loop_
_entity_poly.entity_id
_entity_poly.type
_entity_poly.pdbx_seq_one_letter_code
_entity_poly.pdbx_strand_id
1 'polypeptide(L)'
;VVTEMELGNKYFFHCDAQIPLTAKKDQFLTFECYKSVESFASKVRKLVPVKYEIIVITGDVKGGGTDANVSITIYGVNGDSGKRALKKKFRNLFERGQTDRFVLEMLDLGELLRVKVEHDGSSLNNGWFLECVEVTNMA
;
A
#
# COMPACT_ATOMS: atom_id res chain seq x y z
N VAL A 1 11.49 4.75 6.91
CA VAL A 1 12.25 6.03 6.74
C VAL A 1 13.04 5.92 5.46
N VAL A 2 12.59 6.51 4.34
CA VAL A 2 13.29 6.42 3.05
C VAL A 2 13.37 7.78 2.36
N THR A 3 14.61 8.21 2.07
CA THR A 3 15.00 9.44 1.34
C THR A 3 14.84 9.21 -0.15
N GLU A 4 14.17 10.11 -0.85
CA GLU A 4 14.12 10.10 -2.31
C GLU A 4 15.30 10.91 -2.86
N MET A 5 16.15 10.33 -3.71
CA MET A 5 17.31 11.02 -4.30
C MET A 5 16.99 11.51 -5.71
N GLU A 6 16.09 12.49 -5.81
CA GLU A 6 16.20 13.58 -6.78
C GLU A 6 15.72 14.91 -6.16
N LEU A 7 14.80 14.87 -5.18
CA LEU A 7 14.36 16.03 -4.37
C LEU A 7 14.33 15.81 -2.84
N GLY A 8 14.74 14.66 -2.30
CA GLY A 8 14.85 14.42 -0.86
C GLY A 8 13.56 14.04 -0.12
N ASN A 9 12.43 13.92 -0.80
CA ASN A 9 11.14 13.81 -0.13
C ASN A 9 10.89 12.39 0.41
N LYS A 10 10.60 12.29 1.71
CA LYS A 10 10.17 11.07 2.39
C LYS A 10 8.70 11.21 2.74
N TYR A 11 7.87 10.21 2.44
CA TYR A 11 6.50 10.18 2.93
C TYR A 11 6.34 9.13 4.02
N PHE A 12 5.78 9.56 5.15
CA PHE A 12 5.58 8.74 6.34
C PHE A 12 4.11 8.72 6.71
N PHE A 13 3.53 7.53 6.75
CA PHE A 13 2.20 7.30 7.30
C PHE A 13 2.38 6.55 8.63
N HIS A 14 2.36 7.28 9.75
CA HIS A 14 2.39 6.69 11.08
C HIS A 14 0.94 6.37 11.52
N CYS A 15 0.68 5.12 11.92
CA CYS A 15 -0.63 4.64 12.31
C CYS A 15 -0.61 4.08 13.75
N ASP A 16 -0.73 4.95 14.76
CA ASP A 16 -0.88 4.54 16.16
C ASP A 16 -2.36 4.51 16.59
N ALA A 17 -3.19 3.70 15.91
CA ALA A 17 -4.61 3.58 16.23
C ALA A 17 -5.04 2.12 16.46
N GLN A 18 -5.59 1.86 17.65
CA GLN A 18 -6.24 0.58 18.00
C GLN A 18 -7.69 0.58 17.51
N ILE A 19 -8.09 -0.48 16.80
CA ILE A 19 -9.48 -0.68 16.39
C ILE A 19 -10.23 -1.36 17.55
N PRO A 20 -11.26 -0.75 18.16
CA PRO A 20 -12.10 -1.45 19.13
C PRO A 20 -12.95 -2.52 18.42
N LEU A 21 -13.06 -3.70 19.04
CA LEU A 21 -13.88 -4.81 18.58
C LEU A 21 -15.37 -4.43 18.58
N THR A 22 -15.93 -4.13 17.42
CA THR A 22 -17.38 -3.98 17.25
C THR A 22 -18.00 -5.28 16.74
N ALA A 23 -19.06 -5.72 17.42
CA ALA A 23 -19.69 -7.04 17.28
C ALA A 23 -20.64 -7.19 16.07
N LYS A 24 -20.45 -6.45 14.97
CA LYS A 24 -21.32 -6.53 13.79
C LYS A 24 -20.58 -7.09 12.58
N LYS A 25 -21.01 -8.27 12.11
CA LYS A 25 -20.71 -8.77 10.76
C LYS A 25 -21.29 -7.78 9.75
N ASP A 26 -20.51 -7.45 8.72
CA ASP A 26 -20.88 -6.64 7.53
C ASP A 26 -20.60 -5.12 7.55
N GLN A 27 -19.64 -4.64 8.34
CA GLN A 27 -19.03 -3.32 8.09
C GLN A 27 -17.54 -3.45 7.74
N PHE A 28 -17.20 -3.13 6.50
CA PHE A 28 -15.83 -2.97 6.05
C PHE A 28 -15.19 -1.81 6.83
N LEU A 29 -14.25 -2.13 7.72
CA LEU A 29 -13.42 -1.13 8.41
C LEU A 29 -12.43 -0.57 7.38
N THR A 30 -12.79 0.55 6.77
CA THR A 30 -11.94 1.23 5.79
C THR A 30 -11.04 2.21 6.53
N PHE A 31 -9.72 2.03 6.42
CA PHE A 31 -8.74 2.96 6.97
C PHE A 31 -8.38 3.99 5.89
N GLU A 32 -8.67 5.26 6.14
CA GLU A 32 -8.32 6.37 5.24
C GLU A 32 -7.37 7.32 5.98
N CYS A 33 -6.07 7.27 5.66
CA CYS A 33 -5.11 8.28 6.09
C CYS A 33 -5.02 9.37 5.02
N TYR A 34 -5.07 10.63 5.44
CA TYR A 34 -4.95 11.81 4.59
C TYR A 34 -3.69 12.59 4.95
N LYS A 35 -2.94 13.01 3.94
CA LYS A 35 -1.80 13.92 4.10
C LYS A 35 -2.28 15.32 4.49
N SER A 36 -1.49 16.02 5.32
CA SER A 36 -1.65 17.45 5.56
C SER A 36 -0.76 18.27 4.61
N VAL A 37 -1.41 19.26 3.97
CA VAL A 37 -0.91 20.41 3.20
C VAL A 37 -0.72 20.25 1.68
N GLU A 38 -1.34 21.22 0.98
CA GLU A 38 -1.50 21.45 -0.48
C GLU A 38 -0.23 21.94 -1.19
N SER A 39 -0.12 21.69 -2.50
CA SER A 39 0.22 22.77 -3.46
C SER A 39 -0.13 22.42 -4.91
N PHE A 40 -0.52 23.48 -5.62
CA PHE A 40 -1.09 23.57 -6.96
C PHE A 40 -0.11 23.20 -8.08
N ALA A 41 -0.58 22.37 -9.02
CA ALA A 41 -0.77 22.73 -10.42
C ALA A 41 -1.17 21.46 -11.19
N SER A 42 -2.34 21.49 -11.83
CA SER A 42 -2.73 20.51 -12.85
C SER A 42 -1.78 20.61 -14.03
N LYS A 43 -0.62 19.98 -13.93
CA LYS A 43 0.25 19.71 -15.09
C LYS A 43 -0.55 18.73 -15.95
N VAL A 44 -0.75 19.07 -17.21
CA VAL A 44 -1.38 18.22 -18.24
C VAL A 44 -1.04 16.76 -17.95
N ARG A 45 -2.07 15.92 -17.78
CA ARG A 45 -1.93 14.47 -17.53
C ARG A 45 -1.04 13.87 -18.62
N LYS A 46 0.26 13.83 -18.36
CA LYS A 46 1.20 13.06 -19.18
C LYS A 46 0.92 11.61 -18.81
N LEU A 47 0.27 10.90 -19.72
CA LEU A 47 0.03 9.47 -19.60
C LEU A 47 1.35 8.70 -19.84
N VAL A 48 2.34 8.98 -19.00
CA VAL A 48 3.66 8.35 -19.06
C VAL A 48 3.64 7.18 -18.09
N PRO A 49 3.95 5.95 -18.57
CA PRO A 49 4.19 4.82 -17.70
C PRO A 49 5.41 5.09 -16.81
N VAL A 50 5.22 4.89 -15.51
CA VAL A 50 6.22 5.04 -14.46
C VAL A 50 6.23 3.76 -13.63
N LYS A 51 7.41 3.37 -13.18
CA LYS A 51 7.59 2.25 -12.26
C LYS A 51 7.45 2.75 -10.83
N TYR A 52 6.67 2.05 -10.05
CA TYR A 52 6.61 2.24 -8.61
C TYR A 52 7.15 0.99 -7.93
N GLU A 53 8.07 1.17 -6.99
CA GLU A 53 8.44 0.13 -6.05
C GLU A 53 7.44 0.13 -4.89
N ILE A 54 6.92 -1.04 -4.55
CA ILE A 54 6.02 -1.26 -3.43
C ILE A 54 6.69 -2.27 -2.49
N ILE A 55 6.95 -1.85 -1.26
CA ILE A 55 7.50 -2.73 -0.22
C ILE A 55 6.41 -2.95 0.81
N VAL A 56 6.03 -4.20 1.03
CA VAL A 56 5.04 -4.62 2.02
C VAL A 56 5.78 -5.30 3.16
N ILE A 57 5.63 -4.78 4.37
CA ILE A 57 6.22 -5.34 5.58
C ILE A 57 5.10 -5.96 6.41
N THR A 58 5.16 -7.28 6.57
CA THR A 58 4.26 -8.02 7.45
C THR A 58 4.91 -8.11 8.83
N GLY A 59 4.22 -7.65 9.87
CA GLY A 59 4.87 -7.53 11.17
C GLY A 59 5.11 -8.87 11.87
N ASP A 60 6.06 -8.84 12.79
CA ASP A 60 6.52 -10.02 13.52
C ASP A 60 5.64 -10.33 14.75
N VAL A 61 4.36 -10.62 14.49
CA VAL A 61 3.39 -11.03 15.52
C VAL A 61 2.89 -12.44 15.27
N LYS A 62 2.56 -13.17 16.33
CA LYS A 62 2.02 -14.53 16.21
C LYS A 62 0.72 -14.51 15.40
N GLY A 63 0.69 -15.25 14.28
CA GLY A 63 -0.44 -15.24 13.35
C GLY A 63 -0.50 -14.00 12.44
N GLY A 64 0.60 -13.26 12.33
CA GLY A 64 0.67 -12.03 11.53
C GLY A 64 0.78 -12.24 10.02
N GLY A 65 1.06 -13.46 9.54
CA GLY A 65 1.15 -13.77 8.10
C GLY A 65 -0.19 -14.20 7.47
N THR A 66 -0.26 -14.23 6.14
CA THR A 66 -1.46 -14.65 5.40
C THR A 66 -1.15 -15.38 4.09
N ASP A 67 -1.97 -16.38 3.77
CA ASP A 67 -2.00 -17.06 2.46
C ASP A 67 -3.06 -16.48 1.50
N ALA A 68 -3.76 -15.41 1.91
CA ALA A 68 -4.81 -14.79 1.11
C ALA A 68 -4.25 -14.06 -0.13
N ASN A 69 -5.07 -13.86 -1.17
CA ASN A 69 -4.64 -13.04 -2.29
C ASN A 69 -4.65 -11.56 -1.89
N VAL A 70 -3.48 -10.92 -1.90
CA VAL A 70 -3.33 -9.50 -1.59
C VAL A 70 -3.31 -8.64 -2.85
N SER A 71 -3.92 -7.46 -2.76
CA SER A 71 -3.97 -6.46 -3.81
C SER A 71 -3.83 -5.04 -3.26
N ILE A 72 -3.39 -4.12 -4.10
CA ILE A 72 -3.14 -2.72 -3.76
C ILE A 72 -3.82 -1.79 -4.78
N THR A 73 -4.29 -0.65 -4.31
CA THR A 73 -4.66 0.51 -5.14
C THR A 73 -3.96 1.75 -4.58
N ILE A 74 -3.25 2.46 -5.44
CA ILE A 74 -2.50 3.66 -5.10
C ILE A 74 -3.27 4.84 -5.67
N TYR A 75 -3.51 5.87 -4.86
CA TYR A 75 -4.21 7.08 -5.22
C TYR A 75 -3.22 8.24 -5.21
N GLY A 76 -3.20 9.03 -6.28
CA GLY A 76 -2.46 10.28 -6.38
C GLY A 76 -3.31 11.40 -6.97
N VAL A 77 -2.75 12.60 -7.04
CA VAL A 77 -3.45 13.79 -7.56
C VAL A 77 -3.89 13.65 -9.02
N ASN A 78 -3.24 12.79 -9.80
CA ASN A 78 -3.58 12.59 -11.21
C ASN A 78 -4.65 11.50 -11.43
N GLY A 79 -4.97 10.69 -10.41
CA GLY A 79 -5.90 9.57 -10.49
C GLY A 79 -5.46 8.40 -9.59
N ASP A 80 -6.00 7.20 -9.84
CA ASP A 80 -5.62 5.99 -9.13
C ASP A 80 -5.03 4.93 -10.05
N SER A 81 -4.28 4.00 -9.45
CA SER A 81 -3.70 2.88 -10.17
C SER A 81 -4.75 1.89 -10.66
N GLY A 82 -5.98 1.90 -10.15
CA GLY A 82 -6.86 0.74 -10.15
C GLY A 82 -6.34 -0.38 -9.25
N LYS A 83 -7.12 -1.45 -9.11
CA LYS A 83 -6.72 -2.63 -8.34
C LYS A 83 -5.55 -3.36 -9.00
N ARG A 84 -4.49 -3.62 -8.24
CA ARG A 84 -3.28 -4.33 -8.69
C ARG A 84 -3.01 -5.51 -7.77
N ALA A 85 -2.93 -6.71 -8.32
CA ALA A 85 -2.60 -7.90 -7.54
C ALA A 85 -1.10 -7.92 -7.20
N LEU A 86 -0.77 -8.16 -5.93
CA LEU A 86 0.61 -8.31 -5.48
C LEU A 86 0.98 -9.79 -5.52
N LYS A 87 1.63 -10.22 -6.61
CA LYS A 87 1.94 -11.63 -6.86
C LYS A 87 3.38 -11.81 -7.35
N LYS A 88 4.02 -12.88 -6.91
CA LYS A 88 5.29 -13.37 -7.44
C LYS A 88 5.20 -14.87 -7.61
N LYS A 89 5.72 -15.37 -8.74
CA LYS A 89 5.79 -16.82 -8.98
C LYS A 89 6.80 -17.45 -8.03
N PHE A 90 6.48 -18.65 -7.54
CA PHE A 90 7.37 -19.49 -6.73
C PHE A 90 7.87 -18.83 -5.43
N ARG A 91 7.05 -17.97 -4.82
CA ARG A 91 7.34 -17.33 -3.54
C ARG A 91 6.12 -17.46 -2.64
N ASN A 92 6.37 -17.79 -1.37
CA ASN A 92 5.40 -17.57 -0.32
C ASN A 92 5.56 -16.12 0.18
N LEU A 93 4.47 -15.36 0.12
CA LEU A 93 4.44 -13.91 0.32
C LEU A 93 3.64 -13.59 1.57
N PHE A 94 3.89 -12.43 2.17
CA PHE A 94 3.14 -11.91 3.31
C PHE A 94 3.22 -12.81 4.54
N GLU A 95 4.37 -13.47 4.71
CA GLU A 95 4.68 -14.27 5.89
C GLU A 95 5.01 -13.38 7.09
N ARG A 96 4.80 -13.90 8.29
CA ARG A 96 5.13 -13.21 9.54
C ARG A 96 6.58 -12.69 9.51
N GLY A 97 6.77 -11.40 9.79
CA GLY A 97 8.09 -10.75 9.81
C GLY A 97 8.76 -10.59 8.44
N GLN A 98 8.05 -10.90 7.35
CA GLN A 98 8.58 -10.84 6.00
C GLN A 98 8.43 -9.45 5.38
N THR A 99 9.40 -9.09 4.54
CA THR A 99 9.34 -7.92 3.66
C THR A 99 9.27 -8.36 2.21
N ASP A 100 8.20 -8.00 1.53
CA ASP A 100 7.93 -8.34 0.12
C ASP A 100 7.99 -7.10 -0.77
N ARG A 101 8.82 -7.14 -1.82
CA ARG A 101 9.04 -6.02 -2.74
C ARG A 101 8.42 -6.25 -4.11
N PHE A 102 7.65 -5.33 -4.65
CA PHE A 102 7.02 -5.44 -5.97
C PHE A 102 7.38 -4.22 -6.80
N VAL A 103 7.42 -4.38 -8.12
CA VAL A 103 7.52 -3.26 -9.05
C VAL A 103 6.29 -3.30 -9.94
N LEU A 104 5.52 -2.23 -9.92
CA LEU A 104 4.32 -2.08 -10.75
C LEU A 104 4.54 -0.93 -11.73
N GLU A 105 4.24 -1.20 -13.00
CA GLU A 105 4.21 -0.17 -14.03
C GLU A 105 2.77 0.36 -14.17
N MET A 106 2.62 1.66 -14.02
CA MET A 106 1.34 2.36 -14.11
C MET A 106 1.55 3.81 -14.53
N LEU A 107 0.48 4.52 -14.84
CA LEU A 107 0.57 5.94 -15.18
C LEU A 107 1.11 6.75 -14.00
N ASP A 108 1.81 7.84 -14.29
CA ASP A 108 2.25 8.79 -13.27
C ASP A 108 1.04 9.34 -12.47
N LEU A 109 0.93 8.91 -11.21
CA LEU A 109 -0.13 9.32 -10.30
C LEU A 109 0.14 10.71 -9.71
N GLY A 110 1.30 11.31 -9.99
CA GLY A 110 1.75 12.56 -9.40
C GLY A 110 2.05 12.38 -7.91
N GLU A 111 1.75 13.41 -7.12
CA GLU A 111 1.83 13.31 -5.67
C GLU A 111 0.89 12.22 -5.15
N LEU A 112 1.45 11.25 -4.41
CA LEU A 112 0.71 10.15 -3.82
C LEU A 112 -0.05 10.63 -2.57
N LEU A 113 -1.34 10.31 -2.54
CA LEU A 113 -2.28 10.75 -1.51
C LEU A 113 -2.62 9.64 -0.53
N ARG A 114 -2.84 8.42 -1.04
CA ARG A 114 -3.31 7.28 -0.24
C ARG A 114 -2.97 5.94 -0.90
N VAL A 115 -2.85 4.91 -0.08
CA VAL A 115 -2.80 3.51 -0.51
C VAL A 115 -3.97 2.74 0.12
N LYS A 116 -4.59 1.84 -0.65
CA LYS A 116 -5.56 0.85 -0.17
C LYS A 116 -4.99 -0.54 -0.41
N VAL A 117 -4.89 -1.35 0.64
CA VAL A 117 -4.51 -2.77 0.54
C VAL A 117 -5.72 -3.62 0.89
N GLU A 118 -5.96 -4.67 0.11
CA GLU A 118 -7.08 -5.59 0.29
C GLU A 118 -6.57 -7.04 0.22
N HIS A 119 -7.08 -7.92 1.09
CA HIS A 119 -6.96 -9.37 0.94
C HIS A 119 -8.34 -9.99 0.77
N ASP A 120 -8.44 -11.14 0.11
CA ASP A 120 -9.73 -11.78 -0.25
C ASP A 120 -10.28 -12.75 0.80
N GLY A 121 -9.62 -12.90 1.95
CA GLY A 121 -10.04 -13.81 3.02
C GLY A 121 -9.99 -15.30 2.64
N SER A 122 -9.20 -15.69 1.64
CA SER A 122 -9.07 -17.11 1.25
C SER A 122 -8.21 -17.94 2.21
N SER A 123 -7.58 -17.32 3.22
CA SER A 123 -6.73 -18.01 4.20
C SER A 123 -7.55 -18.66 5.32
N LEU A 124 -7.11 -19.82 5.81
CA LEU A 124 -7.74 -20.52 6.93
C LEU A 124 -7.83 -19.67 8.20
N ASN A 125 -6.83 -18.79 8.39
CA ASN A 125 -6.85 -17.72 9.36
C ASN A 125 -6.94 -16.40 8.60
N ASN A 126 -8.07 -15.70 8.73
CA ASN A 126 -8.32 -14.40 8.10
C ASN A 126 -7.54 -13.23 8.72
N GLY A 127 -6.55 -13.53 9.56
CA GLY A 127 -5.67 -12.53 10.15
C GLY A 127 -4.53 -12.21 9.19
N TRP A 128 -4.17 -10.94 9.13
CA TRP A 128 -2.93 -10.47 8.55
C TRP A 128 -2.53 -9.20 9.29
N PHE A 129 -1.28 -9.13 9.73
CA PHE A 129 -0.75 -7.95 10.40
C PHE A 129 0.19 -7.22 9.44
N LEU A 130 -0.40 -6.32 8.66
CA LEU A 130 0.34 -5.42 7.79
C LEU A 130 0.97 -4.31 8.64
N GLU A 131 2.29 -4.35 8.80
CA GLU A 131 3.03 -3.36 9.60
C GLU A 131 3.26 -2.08 8.81
N CYS A 132 3.69 -2.19 7.55
CA CYS A 132 4.01 -1.01 6.73
C CYS A 132 3.87 -1.29 5.24
N VAL A 133 3.53 -0.26 4.48
CA VAL A 133 3.67 -0.23 3.02
C VAL A 133 4.50 0.99 2.65
N GLU A 134 5.63 0.77 1.99
CA GLU A 134 6.43 1.83 1.39
C GLU A 134 6.15 1.85 -0.12
N VAL A 135 5.91 3.03 -0.67
CA VAL A 135 5.72 3.23 -2.12
C VAL A 135 6.71 4.29 -2.58
N THR A 136 7.54 3.93 -3.56
CA THR A 136 8.54 4.82 -4.14
C THR A 136 8.25 5.00 -5.62
N ASN A 137 8.11 6.24 -6.08
CA ASN A 137 8.09 6.55 -7.49
C ASN A 137 9.53 6.44 -8.03
N MET A 138 9.74 5.65 -9.09
CA MET A 138 11.08 5.41 -9.66
C MET A 138 11.34 6.19 -10.97
N ALA A 139 10.52 7.20 -11.27
CA ALA A 139 10.72 8.10 -12.39
C ALA A 139 11.92 9.03 -12.17
#